data_AF-A0A176S539-F1
#
_entry.id   AF-A0A176S539-F1
#
_cell.length_a   1.000
_cell.length_b   1.000
_cell.length_c   1.000
_cell.angle_alpha   90.00
_cell.angle_beta   90.00
_cell.angle_gamma   90.00
#
_symmetry.space_group_name_H-M   'P 1'
#
loop_
_entity.id
_entity.type
_entity.pdbx_description
1 polymer ?
#
loop_
_entity_poly.entity_id
_entity_poly.type
_entity_poly.pdbx_seq_one_letter_code
_entity_poly.pdbx_strand_id
1 'polypeptide(L)'
;MSGLQRALYPARIWQEDDVYSVQFLDLDNGFTFGENLNHAKEMAADVLSALLASALAHNEPIKLPQKAQGSDIYLIAPNVKVQAALLLRLTRANCSLDKVAQAMGQCH
;
A
#
# COMPACT_ATOMS: atom_id res chain seq x y z
N MET A 1 -1.29 -8.30 -19.60
CA MET A 1 -0.35 -7.46 -18.82
C MET A 1 -1.16 -6.60 -17.87
N SER A 2 -1.48 -7.12 -16.67
CA SER A 2 -2.23 -6.33 -15.68
C SER A 2 -1.34 -5.17 -15.25
N GLY A 3 -1.83 -3.96 -15.48
CA GLY A 3 -1.07 -2.73 -15.31
C GLY A 3 -0.48 -2.65 -13.91
N LEU A 4 0.72 -2.08 -13.84
CA LEU A 4 1.40 -1.64 -12.64
C LEU A 4 0.36 -1.13 -11.63
N GLN A 5 -0.04 -1.97 -10.67
CA GLN A 5 -1.00 -1.55 -9.67
C GLN A 5 -0.33 -0.41 -8.92
N ARG A 6 -0.86 0.80 -9.08
CA ARG A 6 -0.44 1.93 -8.26
C ARG A 6 -0.65 1.46 -6.82
N ALA A 7 0.40 1.52 -6.00
CA ALA A 7 0.37 1.13 -4.59
C ALA A 7 -0.48 2.13 -3.80
N LEU A 8 -1.78 2.13 -4.08
CA LEU A 8 -2.79 2.98 -3.49
C LEU A 8 -3.56 2.13 -2.50
N TYR A 9 -3.44 2.47 -1.23
CA TYR A 9 -4.11 1.76 -0.15
C TYR A 9 -5.39 2.49 0.22
N PRO A 10 -6.54 1.81 0.25
CA PRO A 10 -7.77 2.42 0.70
C PRO A 10 -7.72 2.69 2.20
N ALA A 11 -7.95 3.94 2.56
CA ALA A 11 -8.14 4.37 3.93
C ALA A 11 -9.54 4.97 4.09
N ARG A 12 -10.22 4.58 5.16
CA ARG A 12 -11.42 5.26 5.62
C ARG A 12 -10.99 6.52 6.37
N ILE A 13 -11.59 7.66 6.04
CA ILE A 13 -11.37 8.93 6.75
C ILE A 13 -12.72 9.49 7.17
N TRP A 14 -12.91 9.73 8.46
CA TRP A 14 -14.14 10.30 9.02
C TRP A 14 -13.80 11.35 10.08
N GLN A 15 -14.73 12.27 10.32
CA GLN A 15 -14.58 13.27 11.37
C GLN A 15 -15.09 12.71 12.71
N GLU A 16 -14.31 12.90 13.77
CA GLU A 16 -14.58 12.48 15.14
C GLU A 16 -13.91 13.48 16.08
N ASP A 17 -14.65 14.02 17.06
CA ASP A 17 -14.14 14.96 18.07
C ASP A 17 -13.23 16.07 17.51
N ASP A 18 -13.71 16.79 16.49
CA ASP A 18 -13.03 17.90 15.80
C ASP A 18 -11.76 17.54 15.01
N VAL A 19 -11.40 16.26 14.93
CA VAL A 19 -10.29 15.76 14.09
C VAL A 19 -10.81 14.84 12.99
N TYR A 20 -9.96 14.57 11.99
CA TYR A 20 -10.20 13.58 10.95
C TYR A 20 -9.41 12.32 11.26
N SER A 21 -10.09 11.28 11.74
CA SER A 21 -9.55 9.94 11.99
C SER A 21 -9.32 9.19 10.68
N VAL A 22 -8.27 8.37 10.64
CA VAL A 22 -7.88 7.57 9.48
C VAL A 22 -7.65 6.12 9.88
N GLN A 23 -8.25 5.19 9.14
CA GLN A 23 -7.97 3.75 9.25
C GLN A 23 -7.79 3.11 7.88
N PHE A 24 -6.65 2.48 7.64
CA PHE A 24 -6.42 1.65 6.47
C PHE A 24 -7.22 0.35 6.56
N LEU A 25 -7.89 -0.03 5.47
CA LEU A 25 -8.75 -1.22 5.43
C LEU A 25 -7.94 -2.52 5.35
N ASP A 26 -6.77 -2.47 4.72
CA ASP A 26 -5.92 -3.64 4.49
C ASP A 26 -4.77 -3.79 5.50
N LEU A 27 -4.61 -2.81 6.42
CA LEU A 27 -3.49 -2.74 7.35
C LEU A 27 -4.00 -2.59 8.79
N ASP A 28 -3.83 -3.66 9.59
CA ASP A 28 -4.33 -3.73 10.97
C ASP A 28 -3.73 -2.64 11.88
N ASN A 29 -2.50 -2.20 11.60
CA ASN A 29 -1.76 -1.16 12.33
C ASN A 29 -1.75 0.20 11.60
N GLY A 30 -2.54 0.38 10.55
CA GLY A 30 -2.61 1.60 9.77
C GLY A 30 -3.64 2.59 10.30
N PHE A 31 -3.37 3.21 11.44
CA PHE A 31 -4.23 4.23 12.06
C PHE A 31 -3.49 5.56 12.25
N THR A 32 -4.17 6.68 12.04
CA THR A 32 -3.67 8.03 12.36
C THR A 32 -4.82 9.04 12.38
N PHE A 33 -4.53 10.33 12.56
CA PHE A 33 -5.49 11.40 12.49
C PHE A 33 -4.85 12.70 11.98
N GLY A 34 -5.66 13.68 11.60
CA GLY A 34 -5.20 15.02 11.28
C GLY A 34 -6.25 16.08 11.60
N GLU A 35 -5.81 17.33 11.70
CA GLU A 35 -6.66 18.49 12.09
C GLU A 35 -7.72 18.84 11.04
N ASN A 36 -7.50 18.44 9.79
CA ASN A 36 -8.44 18.60 8.69
C ASN A 36 -8.21 17.47 7.66
N LEU A 37 -9.08 17.36 6.67
CA LEU A 37 -9.03 16.29 5.67
C LEU A 37 -7.68 16.20 4.93
N ASN A 38 -7.05 17.34 4.60
CA ASN A 38 -5.77 17.33 3.90
C ASN A 38 -4.64 16.87 4.82
N HIS A 39 -4.58 17.43 6.03
CA HIS A 39 -3.60 17.01 7.04
C HIS A 39 -3.74 15.51 7.37
N ALA A 40 -4.97 15.00 7.51
CA ALA A 40 -5.21 13.57 7.74
C ALA A 40 -4.69 12.68 6.60
N LYS A 41 -4.79 13.12 5.34
CA LYS A 41 -4.22 12.40 4.18
C LYS A 41 -2.69 12.43 4.17
N GLU A 42 -2.08 13.54 4.58
CA GLU A 42 -0.62 13.67 4.72
C GLU A 42 -0.12 12.71 5.80
N MET A 43 -0.75 12.73 6.98
CA MET A 43 -0.44 11.80 8.07
C MET A 43 -0.64 10.33 7.66
N ALA A 44 -1.71 10.04 6.90
CA ALA A 44 -1.96 8.71 6.35
C ALA A 44 -0.84 8.25 5.41
N ALA A 45 -0.35 9.15 4.56
CA ALA A 45 0.76 8.84 3.65
C ALA A 45 2.06 8.57 4.41
N ASP A 46 2.32 9.28 5.50
CA ASP A 46 3.50 9.07 6.35
C ASP A 46 3.43 7.72 7.09
N VAL A 47 2.30 7.41 7.73
CA VAL A 47 2.11 6.09 8.38
C VAL A 47 2.22 4.95 7.37
N LEU A 48 1.55 5.06 6.22
CA LEU A 48 1.65 4.06 5.15
C LEU A 48 3.10 3.87 4.69
N SER A 49 3.84 4.98 4.53
CA SER A 49 5.24 4.95 4.13
C SER A 49 6.10 4.23 5.16
N ALA A 50 5.91 4.52 6.45
CA ALA A 50 6.65 3.89 7.53
C ALA A 50 6.39 2.38 7.58
N LEU A 51 5.12 1.95 7.50
CA LEU A 51 4.73 0.55 7.52
C LEU A 51 5.33 -0.23 6.34
N LEU A 52 5.22 0.31 5.13
CA LEU A 52 5.76 -0.33 3.93
C LEU A 52 7.29 -0.32 3.90
N ALA A 53 7.94 0.75 4.37
CA ALA A 53 9.39 0.82 4.48
C ALA A 53 9.92 -0.23 5.47
N SER A 54 9.25 -0.42 6.62
CA SER A 54 9.57 -1.48 7.58
C SER A 54 9.47 -2.87 6.92
N ALA A 55 8.34 -3.15 6.26
CA ALA A 55 8.15 -4.44 5.58
C ALA A 55 9.17 -4.69 4.46
N LEU A 56 9.61 -3.63 3.77
CA LEU A 56 10.71 -3.69 2.80
C LEU A 56 12.06 -3.99 3.46
N ALA A 57 12.39 -3.31 4.56
CA ALA A 57 13.67 -3.47 5.26
C ALA A 57 13.83 -4.86 5.89
N HIS A 58 12.75 -5.43 6.40
CA HIS A 58 12.74 -6.72 7.09
C HIS A 58 12.37 -7.91 6.19
N ASN A 59 12.20 -7.68 4.88
CA ASN A 59 11.71 -8.69 3.92
C ASN A 59 10.38 -9.33 4.32
N GLU A 60 9.56 -8.63 5.10
CA GLU A 60 8.24 -9.12 5.50
C GLU A 60 7.29 -9.17 4.29
N PRO A 61 6.25 -10.02 4.33
CA PRO A 61 5.21 -10.03 3.31
C PRO A 61 4.51 -8.67 3.24
N ILE A 62 4.38 -8.13 2.04
CA ILE A 62 3.65 -6.88 1.82
C ILE A 62 2.20 -7.22 1.52
N LYS A 63 1.29 -6.84 2.42
CA LYS A 63 -0.17 -6.95 2.18
C LYS A 63 -0.53 -6.04 1.01
N LEU A 64 -1.02 -6.61 -0.09
CA LEU A 64 -1.42 -5.83 -1.27
C LEU A 64 -2.76 -5.12 -1.02
N PRO A 65 -2.96 -3.91 -1.56
CA PRO A 65 -4.21 -3.18 -1.36
C PRO A 65 -5.36 -3.86 -2.09
N GLN A 66 -6.51 -3.94 -1.44
CA GLN A 66 -7.75 -4.40 -2.06
C GLN A 66 -8.52 -3.22 -2.65
N LYS A 67 -9.39 -3.51 -3.62
CA LYS A 67 -10.28 -2.48 -4.17
C LYS A 67 -11.38 -2.19 -3.16
N ALA A 68 -11.48 -0.94 -2.73
CA ALA A 68 -12.57 -0.44 -1.91
C ALA A 68 -13.10 0.89 -2.47
N GLN A 69 -14.38 1.16 -2.25
CA GLN A 69 -15.07 2.38 -2.66
C GLN A 69 -16.07 2.79 -1.57
N GLY A 70 -16.29 4.09 -1.43
CA GLY A 70 -17.20 4.67 -0.44
C GLY A 70 -16.99 6.18 -0.38
N SER A 71 -17.96 6.92 0.17
CA SER A 71 -17.87 8.38 0.30
C SER A 71 -16.78 8.84 1.27
N ASP A 72 -16.42 7.97 2.21
CA ASP A 72 -15.38 8.16 3.24
C ASP A 72 -14.09 7.38 2.91
N ILE A 73 -14.00 6.76 1.73
CA ILE A 73 -12.83 5.99 1.32
C ILE A 73 -11.94 6.82 0.39
N TYR A 74 -10.67 6.95 0.79
CA TYR A 74 -9.65 7.68 0.07
C TYR A 74 -8.50 6.74 -0.30
N LEU A 75 -8.00 6.87 -1.52
CA LEU A 75 -6.84 6.12 -2.00
C LEU A 75 -5.56 6.88 -1.65
N ILE A 76 -4.76 6.32 -0.74
CA ILE A 76 -3.54 6.93 -0.25
C ILE A 76 -2.33 6.26 -0.89
N ALA A 77 -1.43 7.06 -1.46
CA ALA A 77 -0.13 6.61 -1.93
C ALA A 77 0.91 6.75 -0.81
N PRO A 78 1.89 5.85 -0.68
CA PRO A 78 3.08 6.12 0.10
C PRO A 78 3.91 7.21 -0.58
N ASN A 79 4.90 7.75 0.14
CA ASN A 79 5.84 8.69 -0.43
C ASN A 79 6.61 8.09 -1.61
N VAL A 80 7.13 8.96 -2.48
CA VAL A 80 7.75 8.56 -3.76
C VAL A 80 8.90 7.56 -3.60
N LYS A 81 9.71 7.68 -2.53
CA LYS A 81 10.85 6.79 -2.29
C LYS A 81 10.38 5.38 -1.98
N VAL A 82 9.43 5.24 -1.06
CA VAL A 82 8.84 3.95 -0.68
C VAL A 82 8.05 3.36 -1.84
N GLN A 83 7.31 4.18 -2.58
CA GLN A 83 6.58 3.75 -3.76
C GLN A 83 7.52 3.15 -4.82
N ALA A 84 8.63 3.81 -5.14
CA ALA A 84 9.61 3.29 -6.09
C ALA A 84 10.23 1.96 -5.62
N ALA A 85 10.62 1.87 -4.34
CA ALA A 85 11.18 0.65 -3.76
C ALA A 85 10.19 -0.52 -3.81
N LEU A 86 8.91 -0.27 -3.52
CA LEU A 86 7.85 -1.27 -3.58
C LEU A 86 7.66 -1.80 -5.01
N LEU A 87 7.58 -0.90 -6.00
CA LEU A 87 7.44 -1.29 -7.40
C LEU A 87 8.62 -2.16 -7.87
N LEU A 88 9.85 -1.82 -7.49
CA LEU A 88 11.03 -2.62 -7.80
C LEU A 88 10.99 -4.01 -7.14
N ARG A 89 10.50 -4.14 -5.91
CA ARG A 89 10.36 -5.44 -5.25
C ARG A 89 9.31 -6.32 -5.94
N LEU A 90 8.14 -5.78 -6.24
CA LEU A 90 7.03 -6.51 -6.86
C LEU A 90 7.37 -6.98 -8.29
N THR A 91 8.04 -6.13 -9.07
CA THR A 91 8.49 -6.49 -10.43
C THR A 91 9.53 -7.61 -10.42
N ARG A 92 10.51 -7.57 -9.51
CA ARG A 92 11.50 -8.65 -9.37
C ARG A 92 10.86 -9.99 -8.98
N ALA A 93 9.89 -9.96 -8.07
CA ALA A 93 9.16 -11.16 -7.65
C ALA A 93 8.41 -11.81 -8.83
N ASN A 94 7.69 -11.03 -9.63
CA ASN A 94 6.99 -11.54 -10.81
C ASN A 94 7.96 -12.15 -11.83
N CYS A 95 9.07 -11.47 -12.14
CA CYS A 95 10.08 -12.02 -13.04
C CYS A 95 10.68 -13.35 -12.55
N SER A 96 10.77 -13.55 -11.22
CA SER A 96 11.25 -14.82 -10.67
C SER A 96 10.24 -15.96 -10.86
N LEU A 97 8.96 -15.70 -10.65
CA LEU A 97 7.89 -16.68 -10.86
C LEU A 97 7.74 -17.08 -12.33
N ASP A 98 7.80 -16.10 -13.25
CA ASP A 98 7.73 -16.37 -14.70
C ASP A 98 8.87 -17.30 -15.15
N LYS A 99 10.09 -17.07 -14.63
CA LYS A 99 11.24 -17.93 -14.92
C LYS A 99 11.07 -19.36 -14.39
N VAL A 100 10.52 -19.51 -13.19
CA VAL A 100 10.23 -20.84 -12.61
C VAL A 100 9.16 -21.55 -13.45
N ALA A 101 8.06 -20.87 -13.80
CA ALA A 101 7.01 -21.43 -14.63
C ALA A 101 7.52 -21.89 -16.01
N GLN A 102 8.39 -21.09 -16.64
CA GLN A 102 9.00 -21.45 -17.91
C GLN A 102 9.90 -22.70 -17.81
N ALA A 103 10.68 -22.83 -16.74
CA ALA A 103 11.51 -24.02 -16.52
C ALA A 103 10.67 -25.29 -16.28
N MET A 104 9.59 -25.17 -15.51
CA MET A 104 8.68 -26.29 -15.22
C MET A 104 7.88 -26.74 -16.46
N GLY A 105 7.57 -25.83 -17.37
CA GLY A 105 6.88 -26.14 -18.64
C GLY A 105 7.79 -26.76 -19.72
N GLN A 106 9.09 -26.92 -19.47
CA GLN A 106 10.06 -27.48 -20.42
C GLN A 106 10.55 -28.90 -20.07
N CYS A 107 10.11 -29.48 -18.96
CA CYS A 107 10.30 -30.91 -18.70
C CYS A 107 9.29 -31.74 -19.52
N HIS A 108 9.73 -32.25 -20.68
CA HIS A 108 9.13 -33.40 -21.37
C HIS A 108 9.90 -34.66 -21.02
#